data_AF-A0A7K0C7X7-F1
#
_entry.id   AF-A0A7K0C7X7-F1
#
_cell.length_a   1.000
_cell.length_b   1.000
_cell.length_c   1.000
_cell.angle_alpha   90.00
_cell.angle_beta   90.00
_cell.angle_gamma   90.00
#
_symmetry.space_group_name_H-M   'P 1'
#
loop_
_entity.id
_entity.type
_entity.pdbx_description
1 polymer ?
#
loop_
_entity_poly.entity_id
_entity_poly.type
_entity_poly.pdbx_seq_one_letter_code
_entity_poly.pdbx_strand_id
1 'polypeptide(L)'
;MPEQVTTEPVAEARYCDLVWLAYLVLPGNGKRVYRLAIARRIADGVTARRSGGPGRRRTRVLRKAMQPSRRLQIGLGPWLRALPARLPDQELTAALAQLDPQVRAAYVLLRIIGESRYQVRDQLAEAGVRRPWPVIEAAEALPVIDTGRLEPFEPGRMRPVRRRSPIPVAAAGVLTAGLVGALIVTETDGSFLGGRTAAAGPRLDMAAPGAWRSGGRGLDDWPARGDLVTDRAFTRRALQAWASAAGTRRPGRADRAQLLFAGHVDGTPVAVLRNGDRIARYSGASGALEAADAGDDAAAPVALGGDHYLLAPWDTAAALPGGRGLRVSDGMTEPVPLRSRCGRGPLMDVKSPGGTRTVGALGGPRPAVLGYRPPGRRAAAAEVRPARLSSAGRRLWGRLACALPQAARPATEAVAAEFWTGTLPHGGRAARWICTRTTFPGGGATGESALLTGRDAYSTGGCDERRPVAGTWWRSPAGRWYYIAAAGRGLAPDAEGVRSPEVTKRLLVAEAPDPKVRPENQVRLTAHSG
;
A
#
# COMPACT_ATOMS: atom_id res chain seq x y z
N MET A 1 -3.16 -45.39 -15.94
CA MET A 1 -2.94 -44.19 -15.09
C MET A 1 -2.02 -44.63 -13.95
N PRO A 2 -0.79 -44.11 -13.82
CA PRO A 2 -0.50 -42.67 -13.63
C PRO A 2 0.70 -42.15 -14.46
N GLU A 3 0.52 -41.09 -15.25
CA GLU A 3 1.63 -40.41 -15.96
C GLU A 3 1.57 -38.87 -15.84
N GLN A 4 0.63 -38.35 -15.04
CA GLN A 4 0.40 -36.90 -14.92
C GLN A 4 1.24 -36.21 -13.84
N VAL A 5 1.84 -36.95 -12.90
CA VAL A 5 2.54 -36.35 -11.74
C VAL A 5 3.94 -35.85 -12.08
N THR A 6 4.61 -36.39 -13.10
CA THR A 6 5.99 -36.01 -13.48
C THR A 6 6.06 -34.88 -14.51
N THR A 7 4.98 -34.59 -15.25
CA THR A 7 4.99 -33.61 -16.35
C THR A 7 4.72 -32.18 -15.91
N GLU A 8 3.92 -31.97 -14.84
CA GLU A 8 3.61 -30.66 -14.28
C GLU A 8 4.83 -29.92 -13.68
N PRO A 9 5.69 -30.55 -12.83
CA PRO A 9 6.86 -29.86 -12.27
C PRO A 9 7.89 -29.49 -13.34
N VAL A 10 8.07 -30.35 -14.35
CA VAL A 10 8.98 -30.08 -15.48
C VAL A 10 8.46 -28.93 -16.37
N ALA A 11 7.14 -28.83 -16.57
CA ALA A 11 6.55 -27.74 -17.32
C ALA A 11 6.63 -26.40 -16.57
N GLU A 12 6.48 -26.42 -15.25
CA GLU A 12 6.60 -25.24 -14.40
C GLU A 12 8.04 -24.72 -14.29
N ALA A 13 9.01 -25.62 -14.13
CA ALA A 13 10.44 -25.26 -14.17
C ALA A 13 10.80 -24.60 -15.52
N ARG A 14 10.39 -25.21 -16.64
CA ARG A 14 10.62 -24.66 -17.99
C ARG A 14 9.96 -23.29 -18.20
N TYR A 15 8.81 -23.04 -17.59
CA TYR A 15 8.17 -21.72 -17.65
C TYR A 15 8.95 -20.68 -16.85
N CYS A 16 9.39 -21.03 -15.64
CA CYS A 16 10.21 -20.16 -14.80
C CYS A 16 11.52 -19.78 -15.51
N ASP A 17 12.17 -20.72 -16.19
CA ASP A 17 13.38 -20.46 -17.00
C ASP A 17 13.13 -19.44 -18.12
N LEU A 18 11.99 -19.54 -18.80
CA LEU A 18 11.63 -18.60 -19.86
C LEU A 18 11.33 -17.21 -19.32
N VAL A 19 10.68 -17.10 -18.15
CA VAL A 19 10.45 -15.83 -17.48
C VAL A 19 11.76 -15.22 -17.01
N TRP A 20 12.67 -16.04 -16.47
CA TRP A 20 13.98 -15.62 -16.00
C TRP A 20 14.84 -15.06 -17.14
N LEU A 21 14.95 -15.81 -18.24
CA LEU A 21 15.65 -15.38 -19.45
C LEU A 21 15.07 -14.06 -19.99
N ALA A 22 13.75 -13.94 -20.09
CA ALA A 22 13.10 -12.71 -20.55
C ALA A 22 13.41 -11.54 -19.60
N TYR A 23 13.33 -11.75 -18.30
CA TYR A 23 13.57 -10.71 -17.30
C TYR A 23 14.99 -10.15 -17.40
N LEU A 24 16.01 -11.02 -17.49
CA LEU A 24 17.41 -10.59 -17.59
C LEU A 24 17.72 -9.86 -18.89
N VAL A 25 17.12 -10.27 -20.02
CA VAL A 25 17.39 -9.69 -21.35
C VAL A 25 16.59 -8.40 -21.65
N LEU A 26 15.45 -8.19 -20.99
CA LEU A 26 14.68 -6.95 -21.15
C LEU A 26 15.49 -5.70 -20.73
N PRO A 27 15.23 -4.52 -21.33
CA PRO A 27 15.88 -3.29 -20.92
C PRO A 27 15.52 -2.94 -19.46
N GLY A 28 16.46 -2.34 -18.74
CA GLY A 28 16.23 -1.86 -17.36
C GLY A 28 15.54 -0.50 -17.26
N ASN A 29 15.06 0.04 -18.39
CA ASN A 29 14.41 1.34 -18.44
C ASN A 29 12.96 1.20 -17.97
N GLY A 30 12.75 1.21 -16.65
CA GLY A 30 11.42 1.16 -16.05
C GLY A 30 11.38 0.50 -14.67
N LYS A 31 10.21 0.59 -14.01
CA LYS A 31 9.98 -0.04 -12.70
C LYS A 31 10.13 -1.56 -12.81
N ARG A 32 10.90 -2.18 -11.89
CA ARG A 32 11.19 -3.64 -11.84
C ARG A 32 9.94 -4.53 -11.95
N VAL A 33 8.86 -4.11 -11.30
CA VAL A 33 7.53 -4.72 -11.32
C VAL A 33 6.97 -4.86 -12.76
N TYR A 34 7.14 -3.82 -13.59
CA TYR A 34 6.69 -3.82 -14.98
C TYR A 34 7.57 -4.68 -15.87
N ARG A 35 8.89 -4.68 -15.63
CA ARG A 35 9.84 -5.56 -16.33
C ARG A 35 9.47 -7.03 -16.15
N LEU A 36 9.15 -7.45 -14.92
CA LEU A 36 8.70 -8.81 -14.65
C LEU A 36 7.33 -9.11 -15.27
N ALA A 37 6.39 -8.16 -15.25
CA ALA A 37 5.10 -8.33 -15.93
C ALA A 37 5.26 -8.50 -17.45
N ILE A 38 6.18 -7.77 -18.08
CA ILE A 38 6.51 -7.91 -19.50
C ILE A 38 7.17 -9.27 -19.77
N ALA A 39 8.12 -9.68 -18.92
CA ALA A 39 8.78 -10.98 -19.02
C ALA A 39 7.77 -12.14 -19.00
N ARG A 40 6.81 -12.11 -18.06
CA ARG A 40 5.72 -13.10 -17.99
C ARG A 40 4.79 -13.05 -19.17
N ARG A 41 4.44 -11.85 -19.67
CA ARG A 41 3.63 -11.72 -20.88
C ARG A 41 4.32 -12.30 -22.11
N ILE A 42 5.64 -12.14 -22.21
CA ILE A 42 6.45 -12.75 -23.28
C ILE A 42 6.42 -14.28 -23.14
N ALA A 43 6.69 -14.82 -21.95
CA ALA A 43 6.67 -16.25 -21.68
C ALA A 43 5.28 -16.85 -21.96
N ASP A 44 4.20 -16.26 -21.43
CA ASP A 44 2.81 -16.68 -21.64
C ASP A 44 2.43 -16.70 -23.13
N GLY A 45 2.84 -15.66 -23.87
CA GLY A 45 2.56 -15.58 -25.31
C GLY A 45 3.32 -16.63 -26.13
N VAL A 46 4.44 -17.14 -25.63
CA VAL A 46 5.24 -18.20 -26.26
C VAL A 46 4.73 -19.58 -25.86
N THR A 47 4.34 -19.78 -24.60
CA THR A 47 3.81 -21.06 -24.09
C THR A 47 2.37 -21.32 -24.53
N ALA A 48 1.54 -20.27 -24.71
CA ALA A 48 0.18 -20.40 -25.22
C ALA A 48 0.13 -20.86 -26.70
N ARG A 49 1.22 -20.68 -27.45
CA ARG A 49 1.31 -21.20 -28.82
C ARG A 49 1.77 -22.66 -28.77
N ARG A 50 0.87 -23.59 -29.12
CA ARG A 50 1.13 -25.05 -29.12
C ARG A 50 2.24 -25.50 -30.07
N SER A 51 2.70 -24.65 -30.99
CA SER A 51 3.67 -25.00 -32.03
C SER A 51 5.11 -24.56 -31.68
N GLY A 52 5.96 -25.55 -31.37
CA GLY A 52 7.42 -25.41 -31.26
C GLY A 52 8.05 -26.18 -30.08
N GLY A 53 9.19 -26.84 -30.32
CA GLY A 53 9.98 -27.50 -29.28
C GLY A 53 10.62 -26.51 -28.29
N PRO A 54 11.22 -27.00 -27.18
CA PRO A 54 11.81 -26.15 -26.13
C PRO A 54 12.81 -25.10 -26.64
N GLY A 55 13.72 -25.47 -27.55
CA GLY A 55 14.67 -24.55 -28.18
C GLY A 55 14.00 -23.40 -28.91
N ARG A 56 13.02 -23.69 -29.79
CA ARG A 56 12.25 -22.66 -30.50
C ARG A 56 11.51 -21.70 -29.57
N ARG A 57 11.02 -22.16 -28.42
CA ARG A 57 10.39 -21.31 -27.41
C ARG A 57 11.40 -20.36 -26.78
N ARG A 58 12.58 -20.87 -26.40
CA ARG A 58 13.70 -20.08 -25.87
C ARG A 58 14.14 -18.99 -26.85
N THR A 59 14.37 -19.35 -28.12
CA THR A 59 14.75 -18.40 -29.19
C THR A 59 13.71 -17.30 -29.40
N ARG A 60 12.41 -17.63 -29.36
CA ARG A 60 11.32 -16.64 -29.46
C ARG A 60 11.27 -15.69 -28.26
N VAL A 61 11.54 -16.18 -27.06
CA VAL A 61 11.64 -15.35 -25.86
C VAL A 61 12.82 -14.39 -25.99
N LEU A 62 13.99 -14.90 -26.37
CA LEU A 62 15.20 -14.10 -26.57
C LEU A 62 14.97 -12.96 -27.56
N ARG A 63 14.41 -13.27 -28.74
CA ARG A 63 14.07 -12.28 -29.78
C ARG A 63 13.13 -11.19 -29.26
N LYS A 64 12.06 -11.57 -28.56
CA LYS A 64 11.07 -10.61 -28.02
C LYS A 64 11.62 -9.77 -26.86
N ALA A 65 12.55 -10.32 -26.07
CA ALA A 65 13.14 -9.63 -24.93
C ALA A 65 14.21 -8.63 -25.36
N MET A 66 15.00 -8.93 -26.40
CA MET A 66 15.98 -8.00 -26.97
C MET A 66 15.30 -6.77 -27.59
N GLN A 67 14.12 -6.95 -28.21
CA GLN A 67 13.37 -5.87 -28.86
C GLN A 67 11.90 -5.91 -28.44
N PRO A 68 11.58 -5.46 -27.21
CA PRO A 68 10.22 -5.51 -26.70
C PRO A 68 9.34 -4.49 -27.40
N SER A 69 8.28 -4.94 -28.08
CA SER A 69 7.32 -4.03 -28.70
C SER A 69 6.62 -3.16 -27.65
N ARG A 70 6.39 -1.86 -27.96
CA ARG A 70 5.66 -0.94 -27.06
C ARG A 70 4.26 -1.45 -26.67
N ARG A 71 3.62 -2.25 -27.54
CA ARG A 71 2.32 -2.89 -27.27
C ARG A 71 2.34 -3.87 -26.08
N LEU A 72 3.51 -4.39 -25.70
CA LEU A 72 3.63 -5.24 -24.50
C LEU A 72 3.39 -4.47 -23.21
N GLN A 73 3.51 -3.14 -23.23
CA GLN A 73 3.25 -2.28 -22.08
C GLN A 73 1.75 -2.01 -21.86
N ILE A 74 0.92 -2.18 -22.90
CA ILE A 74 -0.52 -1.89 -22.86
C ILE A 74 -1.29 -3.06 -22.23
N GLY A 75 -2.08 -2.79 -21.18
CA GLY A 75 -2.94 -3.81 -20.58
C GLY A 75 -2.18 -4.89 -19.80
N LEU A 76 -1.09 -4.50 -19.11
CA LEU A 76 -0.31 -5.39 -18.23
C LEU A 76 -1.05 -5.82 -16.95
N GLY A 77 -2.25 -5.30 -16.70
CA GLY A 77 -3.03 -5.54 -15.48
C GLY A 77 -3.07 -7.00 -15.01
N PRO A 78 -3.39 -7.99 -15.86
CA PRO A 78 -3.40 -9.39 -15.47
C PRO A 78 -2.04 -9.93 -15.00
N TRP A 79 -0.94 -9.48 -15.59
CA TRP A 79 0.43 -9.91 -15.25
C TRP A 79 0.99 -9.17 -14.03
N LEU A 80 0.51 -7.95 -13.75
CA LEU A 80 0.87 -7.18 -12.55
C LEU A 80 0.23 -7.76 -11.27
N ARG A 81 -0.94 -8.39 -11.37
CA ARG A 81 -1.64 -9.01 -10.22
C ARG A 81 -1.03 -10.35 -9.77
N ALA A 82 -0.18 -10.96 -10.58
CA ALA A 82 0.34 -12.30 -10.33
C ALA A 82 1.77 -12.30 -9.76
N LEU A 83 2.36 -11.16 -9.42
CA LEU A 83 3.80 -11.03 -9.18
C LEU A 83 4.29 -11.70 -7.87
N PRO A 84 5.52 -12.27 -7.86
CA PRO A 84 6.12 -12.84 -6.66
C PRO A 84 6.49 -11.76 -5.64
N ALA A 85 6.53 -12.14 -4.36
CA ALA A 85 6.84 -11.26 -3.24
C ALA A 85 8.32 -10.79 -3.19
N ARG A 86 9.24 -11.46 -3.88
CA ARG A 86 10.65 -11.06 -4.02
C ARG A 86 11.00 -10.87 -5.49
N LEU A 87 11.60 -9.73 -5.79
CA LEU A 87 12.16 -9.44 -7.10
C LEU A 87 13.68 -9.67 -7.07
N PRO A 88 14.28 -10.07 -8.20
CA PRO A 88 15.72 -10.31 -8.29
C PRO A 88 16.53 -9.04 -8.06
N ASP A 89 17.83 -9.21 -7.83
CA ASP A 89 18.75 -8.15 -7.44
C ASP A 89 18.71 -6.93 -8.40
N GLN A 90 18.63 -5.75 -7.79
CA GLN A 90 18.55 -4.45 -8.46
C GLN A 90 19.86 -4.11 -9.16
N GLU A 91 20.99 -4.45 -8.53
CA GLU A 91 22.31 -4.02 -9.00
C GLU A 91 22.68 -4.74 -10.29
N LEU A 92 22.48 -6.06 -10.34
CA LEU A 92 22.66 -6.86 -11.55
C LEU A 92 21.76 -6.39 -12.70
N THR A 93 20.48 -6.15 -12.43
CA THR A 93 19.53 -5.75 -13.47
C THR A 93 19.79 -4.34 -14.00
N ALA A 94 20.39 -3.47 -13.19
CA ALA A 94 20.87 -2.15 -13.60
C ALA A 94 22.17 -2.25 -14.42
N ALA A 95 23.12 -3.09 -14.00
CA ALA A 95 24.37 -3.31 -14.74
C ALA A 95 24.11 -3.89 -16.14
N LEU A 96 23.26 -4.93 -16.24
CA LEU A 96 22.86 -5.49 -17.53
C LEU A 96 22.13 -4.47 -18.42
N ALA A 97 21.36 -3.56 -17.83
CA ALA A 97 20.59 -2.57 -18.58
C ALA A 97 21.45 -1.55 -19.33
N GLN A 98 22.70 -1.34 -18.90
CA GLN A 98 23.65 -0.46 -19.57
C GLN A 98 24.22 -1.07 -20.86
N LEU A 99 24.09 -2.39 -21.02
CA LEU A 99 24.57 -3.10 -22.20
C LEU A 99 23.60 -2.96 -23.39
N ASP A 100 24.14 -2.98 -24.61
CA ASP A 100 23.35 -3.14 -25.83
C ASP A 100 22.48 -4.41 -25.75
N PRO A 101 21.24 -4.43 -26.27
CA PRO A 101 20.35 -5.58 -26.15
C PRO A 101 20.93 -6.91 -26.63
N GLN A 102 21.76 -6.91 -27.69
CA GLN A 102 22.36 -8.13 -28.22
C GLN A 102 23.53 -8.59 -27.33
N VAL A 103 24.37 -7.65 -26.88
CA VAL A 103 25.49 -7.93 -25.97
C VAL A 103 24.98 -8.42 -24.61
N ARG A 104 23.90 -7.82 -24.10
CA ARG A 104 23.20 -8.28 -22.89
C ARG A 104 22.71 -9.73 -23.02
N ALA A 105 22.09 -10.06 -24.16
CA ALA A 105 21.63 -11.42 -24.41
C ALA A 105 22.78 -12.43 -24.44
N ALA A 106 23.88 -12.10 -25.12
CA ALA A 106 25.07 -12.93 -25.15
C ALA A 106 25.70 -13.10 -23.75
N TYR A 107 25.81 -12.01 -22.98
CA TYR A 107 26.35 -12.04 -21.61
C TYR A 107 25.52 -12.95 -20.69
N VAL A 108 24.18 -12.84 -20.74
CA VAL A 108 23.28 -13.69 -19.95
C VAL A 108 23.46 -15.17 -20.30
N LEU A 109 23.52 -15.51 -21.59
CA LEU A 109 23.68 -16.90 -22.03
C LEU A 109 25.04 -17.48 -21.63
N LEU A 110 26.12 -16.71 -21.79
CA LEU A 110 27.49 -17.16 -21.48
C LEU A 110 27.77 -17.23 -19.98
N ARG A 111 27.43 -16.17 -19.23
CA ARG A 111 27.91 -15.96 -17.85
C ARG A 111 26.91 -16.31 -16.77
N ILE A 112 25.61 -16.21 -17.06
CA ILE A 112 24.55 -16.50 -16.07
C ILE A 112 23.99 -17.91 -16.27
N ILE A 113 23.78 -18.30 -17.54
CA ILE A 113 23.23 -19.62 -17.88
C ILE A 113 24.35 -20.65 -18.07
N GLY A 114 25.55 -20.23 -18.49
CA GLY A 114 26.71 -21.11 -18.66
C GLY A 114 26.72 -21.88 -19.98
N GLU A 115 26.13 -21.33 -21.06
CA GLU A 115 26.19 -21.95 -22.38
C GLU A 115 27.55 -21.75 -23.05
N SER A 116 27.93 -22.70 -23.93
CA SER A 116 29.18 -22.59 -24.70
C SER A 116 29.08 -21.54 -25.80
N ARG A 117 30.23 -21.00 -26.24
CA ARG A 117 30.32 -20.00 -27.32
C ARG A 117 29.53 -20.39 -28.58
N TYR A 118 29.61 -21.66 -28.97
CA TYR A 118 28.91 -22.17 -30.16
C TYR A 118 27.39 -22.29 -29.95
N GLN A 119 26.94 -22.70 -28.75
CA GLN A 119 25.51 -22.72 -28.41
C GLN A 119 24.92 -21.31 -28.40
N VAL A 120 25.65 -20.34 -27.84
CA VAL A 120 25.24 -18.93 -27.84
C VAL A 120 25.19 -18.38 -29.26
N ARG A 121 26.19 -18.69 -30.10
CA ARG A 121 26.20 -18.33 -31.52
C ARG A 121 24.93 -18.82 -32.22
N ASP A 122 24.58 -20.08 -32.03
CA ASP A 122 23.42 -20.71 -32.67
C ASP A 122 22.11 -20.08 -32.20
N GLN A 123 21.96 -19.85 -30.90
CA GLN A 123 20.77 -19.19 -30.35
C GLN A 123 20.63 -17.74 -30.82
N LEU A 124 21.72 -16.97 -30.88
CA LEU A 124 21.70 -15.58 -31.36
C LEU A 124 21.41 -15.51 -32.86
N ALA A 125 22.02 -16.39 -33.66
CA ALA A 125 21.73 -16.50 -35.10
C ALA A 125 20.26 -16.85 -35.33
N GLU A 126 19.72 -17.86 -34.64
CA GLU A 126 18.31 -18.24 -34.73
C GLU A 126 17.38 -17.13 -34.22
N ALA A 127 17.83 -16.32 -33.25
CA ALA A 127 17.09 -15.17 -32.76
C ALA A 127 17.07 -13.99 -33.75
N GLY A 128 17.93 -13.99 -34.78
CA GLY A 128 17.99 -12.99 -35.85
C GLY A 128 19.16 -11.99 -35.73
N VAL A 129 20.17 -12.28 -34.91
CA VAL A 129 21.40 -11.48 -34.81
C VAL A 129 22.27 -11.74 -36.05
N ARG A 130 22.52 -10.70 -36.85
CA ARG A 130 23.21 -10.83 -38.14
C ARG A 130 24.69 -11.24 -38.02
N ARG A 131 25.37 -10.80 -36.97
CA ARG A 131 26.80 -11.08 -36.72
C ARG A 131 26.98 -11.52 -35.26
N PRO A 132 26.78 -12.81 -34.93
CA PRO A 132 26.83 -13.28 -33.54
C PRO A 132 28.21 -13.18 -32.89
N TRP A 133 29.30 -13.41 -33.64
CA TRP A 133 30.66 -13.46 -33.09
C TRP A 133 31.12 -12.13 -32.46
N PRO A 134 31.02 -10.97 -33.12
CA PRO A 134 31.35 -9.69 -32.48
C PRO A 134 30.54 -9.40 -31.21
N VAL A 135 29.30 -9.87 -31.15
CA VAL A 135 28.43 -9.70 -29.97
C VAL A 135 28.88 -10.60 -28.81
N ILE A 136 29.32 -11.82 -29.11
CA ILE A 136 29.89 -12.76 -28.14
C ILE A 136 31.21 -12.20 -27.60
N GLU A 137 32.11 -11.74 -28.47
CA GLU A 137 33.39 -11.15 -28.09
C GLU A 137 33.18 -9.90 -27.20
N ALA A 138 32.25 -9.02 -27.57
CA ALA A 138 31.90 -7.86 -26.77
C ALA A 138 31.34 -8.25 -25.39
N ALA A 139 30.60 -9.35 -25.28
CA ALA A 139 30.09 -9.85 -24.01
C ALA A 139 31.17 -10.49 -23.14
N GLU A 140 32.17 -11.14 -23.75
CA GLU A 140 33.28 -11.77 -23.03
C GLU A 140 34.27 -10.77 -22.45
N ALA A 141 34.45 -9.63 -23.12
CA ALA A 141 35.30 -8.53 -22.69
C ALA A 141 34.76 -7.78 -21.45
N LEU A 142 33.50 -8.01 -21.06
CA LEU A 142 32.90 -7.40 -19.89
C LEU A 142 33.37 -8.07 -18.58
N PRO A 143 33.56 -7.31 -17.49
CA PRO A 143 33.92 -7.87 -16.19
C PRO A 143 32.83 -8.83 -15.71
N VAL A 144 33.25 -9.90 -15.02
CA VAL A 144 32.31 -10.83 -14.39
C VAL A 144 31.62 -10.11 -13.25
N ILE A 145 30.32 -9.85 -13.42
CA ILE A 145 29.46 -9.36 -12.36
C ILE A 145 29.27 -10.49 -11.35
N ASP A 146 29.67 -10.30 -10.10
CA ASP A 146 29.42 -11.28 -9.04
C ASP A 146 27.90 -11.47 -8.89
N THR A 147 27.46 -12.70 -9.14
CA THR A 147 26.05 -13.08 -9.14
C THR A 147 25.61 -13.71 -7.83
N GLY A 148 26.40 -13.60 -6.75
CA GLY A 148 26.05 -13.92 -5.37
C GLY A 148 24.70 -14.63 -5.17
N ARG A 149 24.68 -15.94 -5.43
CA ARG A 149 23.51 -16.85 -5.33
C ARG A 149 22.22 -16.29 -5.98
N LEU A 150 22.26 -16.04 -7.29
CA LEU A 150 21.05 -15.89 -8.12
C LEU A 150 20.28 -17.20 -8.18
N GLU A 151 19.32 -17.37 -7.27
CA GLU A 151 18.35 -18.45 -7.40
C GLU A 151 17.34 -18.09 -8.51
N PRO A 152 17.11 -18.96 -9.51
CA PRO A 152 15.99 -18.85 -10.40
C PRO A 152 14.68 -18.70 -9.63
N PHE A 153 13.63 -18.20 -10.28
CA PHE A 153 12.32 -18.14 -9.64
C PHE A 153 11.87 -19.53 -9.19
N GLU A 154 11.57 -19.68 -7.90
CA GLU A 154 11.09 -20.94 -7.31
C GLU A 154 9.89 -21.52 -8.09
N PRO A 155 9.98 -22.76 -8.60
CA PRO A 155 8.85 -23.43 -9.23
C PRO A 155 7.71 -23.58 -8.22
N GLY A 156 6.47 -23.30 -8.64
CA GLY A 156 5.27 -23.28 -7.79
C GLY A 156 4.69 -21.87 -7.59
N ARG A 157 5.51 -20.82 -7.75
CA ARG A 157 5.08 -19.42 -7.54
C ARG A 157 4.73 -18.65 -8.83
N MET A 158 5.00 -19.24 -9.99
CA MET A 158 4.78 -18.58 -11.29
C MET A 158 3.95 -19.46 -12.22
N ARG A 159 2.64 -19.36 -12.13
CA ARG A 159 1.73 -19.98 -13.09
C ARG A 159 1.46 -19.05 -14.28
N PRO A 160 1.32 -19.58 -15.52
CA PRO A 160 0.94 -18.79 -16.68
C PRO A 160 -0.41 -18.09 -16.47
N VAL A 161 -0.53 -16.83 -16.89
CA VAL A 161 -1.80 -16.09 -16.81
C VAL A 161 -2.72 -16.58 -17.95
N ARG A 162 -3.70 -17.44 -17.62
CA ARG A 162 -4.67 -17.95 -18.59
C ARG A 162 -5.56 -16.80 -19.11
N ARG A 163 -5.34 -16.39 -20.36
CA ARG A 163 -6.30 -15.51 -21.07
C ARG A 163 -7.55 -16.33 -21.42
N ARG A 164 -8.74 -15.88 -21.00
CA ARG A 164 -10.01 -16.37 -21.56
C ARG A 164 -10.07 -16.02 -23.05
N SER A 165 -10.61 -16.92 -23.87
CA SER A 165 -10.72 -16.77 -25.32
C SER A 165 -11.47 -15.47 -25.69
N PRO A 166 -11.02 -14.69 -26.69
CA PRO A 166 -11.70 -13.47 -27.13
C PRO A 166 -12.88 -13.74 -28.07
N ILE A 167 -13.18 -15.00 -28.41
CA ILE A 167 -14.30 -15.40 -29.29
C ILE A 167 -15.66 -14.77 -28.92
N PRO A 168 -16.09 -14.73 -27.64
CA PRO A 168 -17.38 -14.13 -27.31
C PRO A 168 -17.44 -12.60 -27.49
N VAL A 169 -16.30 -11.91 -27.56
CA VAL A 169 -16.25 -10.44 -27.79
C VAL A 169 -16.35 -10.09 -29.28
N ALA A 170 -15.82 -10.95 -30.16
CA ALA A 170 -15.92 -10.76 -31.61
C ALA A 170 -17.36 -10.98 -32.11
N ALA A 171 -18.08 -11.95 -31.53
CA ALA A 171 -19.48 -12.22 -31.84
C ALA A 171 -20.41 -11.05 -31.46
N ALA A 172 -20.15 -10.38 -30.33
CA ALA A 172 -20.90 -9.19 -29.91
C ALA A 172 -20.69 -8.00 -30.87
N GLY A 173 -19.45 -7.82 -31.37
CA GLY A 173 -19.11 -6.73 -32.29
C GLY A 173 -19.86 -6.76 -33.62
N VAL A 174 -20.01 -7.95 -34.22
CA VAL A 174 -20.75 -8.14 -35.49
C VAL A 174 -22.24 -7.86 -35.31
N LEU A 175 -22.82 -8.26 -34.17
CA LEU A 175 -24.23 -7.99 -33.85
C LEU A 175 -24.49 -6.49 -33.63
N THR A 176 -23.60 -5.76 -32.95
CA THR A 176 -23.72 -4.30 -32.82
C THR A 176 -23.52 -3.56 -34.13
N ALA A 177 -22.63 -4.03 -35.01
CA ALA A 177 -22.44 -3.40 -36.33
C ALA A 177 -23.66 -3.59 -37.24
N GLY A 178 -24.31 -4.77 -37.19
CA GLY A 178 -25.56 -5.01 -37.91
C GLY A 178 -26.72 -4.14 -37.41
N LEU A 179 -26.82 -3.95 -36.08
CA LEU A 179 -27.86 -3.11 -35.47
C LEU A 179 -27.66 -1.61 -35.75
N VAL A 180 -26.41 -1.14 -35.79
CA VAL A 180 -26.09 0.26 -36.15
C VAL A 180 -26.28 0.50 -37.65
N GLY A 181 -25.98 -0.48 -38.50
CA GLY A 181 -26.23 -0.39 -39.94
C GLY A 181 -27.71 -0.29 -40.30
N ALA A 182 -28.58 -1.01 -39.58
CA ALA A 182 -30.03 -0.95 -39.78
C ALA A 182 -30.65 0.38 -39.31
N LEU A 183 -30.11 1.02 -38.26
CA LEU A 183 -30.59 2.31 -37.77
C LEU A 183 -30.22 3.49 -38.68
N ILE A 184 -29.08 3.42 -39.37
CA ILE A 184 -28.58 4.52 -40.22
C ILE A 184 -29.39 4.62 -41.53
N VAL A 185 -29.93 3.51 -42.03
CA VAL A 185 -30.72 3.50 -43.29
C VAL A 185 -32.13 4.07 -43.09
N THR A 186 -32.65 4.12 -41.85
CA THR A 186 -34.01 4.58 -41.56
C THR A 186 -34.12 6.04 -41.12
N GLU A 187 -33.02 6.74 -40.85
CA GLU A 187 -33.03 8.12 -40.34
C GLU A 187 -32.02 9.04 -41.06
N THR A 188 -32.07 9.13 -42.38
CA THR A 188 -31.36 10.21 -43.10
C THR A 188 -32.26 10.96 -44.06
N ASP A 189 -33.20 11.71 -43.49
CA ASP A 189 -33.63 12.99 -44.04
C ASP A 189 -33.04 14.11 -43.16
N GLY A 190 -32.24 14.96 -43.78
CA GLY A 190 -32.02 16.33 -43.30
C GLY A 190 -30.92 16.55 -42.27
N SER A 191 -29.79 17.09 -42.78
CA SER A 191 -29.12 18.30 -42.27
C SER A 191 -27.63 18.10 -41.96
N PHE A 192 -26.82 18.45 -42.96
CA PHE A 192 -25.43 18.82 -42.79
C PHE A 192 -25.35 20.22 -42.20
N LEU A 193 -24.58 20.36 -41.10
CA LEU A 193 -23.55 21.39 -40.84
C LEU A 193 -23.50 21.78 -39.35
N GLY A 194 -22.34 21.55 -38.72
CA GLY A 194 -21.84 22.39 -37.62
C GLY A 194 -22.22 22.01 -36.19
N GLY A 195 -21.81 20.83 -35.71
CA GLY A 195 -21.89 20.47 -34.29
C GLY A 195 -20.52 20.17 -33.70
N ARG A 196 -19.96 21.13 -32.93
CA ARG A 196 -18.76 20.94 -32.09
C ARG A 196 -18.90 19.62 -31.34
N THR A 197 -17.88 18.76 -31.39
CA THR A 197 -17.83 17.55 -30.58
C THR A 197 -17.99 17.93 -29.11
N ALA A 198 -19.17 17.68 -28.54
CA ALA A 198 -19.40 17.86 -27.12
C ALA A 198 -18.39 16.96 -26.40
N ALA A 199 -17.43 17.57 -25.70
CA ALA A 199 -16.50 16.83 -24.86
C ALA A 199 -17.32 15.96 -23.90
N ALA A 200 -17.05 14.64 -23.90
CA ALA A 200 -17.75 13.72 -23.01
C ALA A 200 -17.58 14.22 -21.57
N GLY A 201 -18.68 14.60 -20.92
CA GLY A 201 -18.67 15.11 -19.55
C GLY A 201 -18.18 14.05 -18.54
N PRO A 202 -17.87 14.47 -17.30
CA PRO A 202 -17.45 13.53 -16.26
C PRO A 202 -18.54 12.48 -16.01
N ARG A 203 -18.13 11.24 -15.76
CA ARG A 203 -19.01 10.08 -15.55
C ARG A 203 -19.04 9.69 -14.08
N LEU A 204 -20.24 9.48 -13.55
CA LEU A 204 -20.45 8.95 -12.22
C LEU A 204 -20.64 7.44 -12.31
N ASP A 205 -19.80 6.68 -11.62
CA ASP A 205 -19.90 5.23 -11.49
C ASP A 205 -20.51 4.88 -10.12
N MET A 206 -21.27 3.79 -10.07
CA MET A 206 -21.80 3.21 -8.83
C MET A 206 -21.52 1.72 -8.82
N ALA A 207 -21.00 1.20 -7.72
CA ALA A 207 -20.85 -0.25 -7.58
C ALA A 207 -22.23 -0.90 -7.46
N ALA A 208 -22.39 -2.07 -8.06
CA ALA A 208 -23.64 -2.83 -7.96
C ALA A 208 -23.98 -3.12 -6.49
N PRO A 209 -25.26 -3.08 -6.10
CA PRO A 209 -25.67 -3.52 -4.78
C PRO A 209 -25.13 -4.92 -4.47
N GLY A 210 -24.38 -5.06 -3.38
CA GLY A 210 -23.81 -6.34 -2.98
C GLY A 210 -22.56 -6.80 -3.74
N ALA A 211 -21.93 -5.97 -4.58
CA ALA A 211 -20.67 -6.31 -5.28
C ALA A 211 -19.57 -6.86 -4.34
N TRP A 212 -19.50 -6.32 -3.12
CA TRP A 212 -18.57 -6.77 -2.07
C TRP A 212 -18.78 -8.21 -1.57
N ARG A 213 -19.94 -8.85 -1.87
CA ARG A 213 -20.22 -10.23 -1.45
C ARG A 213 -19.47 -11.26 -2.29
N SER A 214 -19.27 -10.97 -3.57
CA SER A 214 -18.57 -11.84 -4.53
C SER A 214 -17.18 -11.29 -4.94
N GLY A 215 -16.91 -10.01 -4.66
CA GLY A 215 -15.66 -9.33 -4.95
C GLY A 215 -14.59 -9.41 -3.84
N GLY A 216 -13.51 -8.66 -4.04
CA GLY A 216 -12.32 -8.65 -3.17
C GLY A 216 -12.46 -7.80 -1.90
N ARG A 217 -13.65 -7.27 -1.61
CA ARG A 217 -13.93 -6.33 -0.49
C ARG A 217 -13.02 -5.11 -0.54
N GLY A 218 -12.86 -4.51 -1.72
CA GLY A 218 -12.17 -3.24 -1.92
C GLY A 218 -13.13 -2.03 -1.81
N LEU A 219 -12.60 -0.80 -1.81
CA LEU A 219 -13.45 0.41 -1.95
C LEU A 219 -14.20 0.44 -3.29
N ASP A 220 -13.66 -0.19 -4.33
CA ASP A 220 -14.33 -0.31 -5.63
C ASP A 220 -15.63 -1.11 -5.54
N ASP A 221 -15.76 -1.96 -4.51
CA ASP A 221 -16.95 -2.78 -4.27
C ASP A 221 -17.95 -2.11 -3.31
N TRP A 222 -17.68 -0.88 -2.85
CA TRP A 222 -18.60 -0.15 -1.97
C TRP A 222 -19.79 0.39 -2.78
N PRO A 223 -21.02 -0.05 -2.50
CA PRO A 223 -22.20 0.52 -3.14
C PRO A 223 -22.43 1.95 -2.63
N ALA A 224 -23.00 2.80 -3.49
CA ALA A 224 -23.51 4.10 -3.08
C ALA A 224 -24.63 3.92 -2.05
N ARG A 225 -24.61 4.70 -0.96
CA ARG A 225 -25.61 4.67 0.10
C ARG A 225 -26.05 6.07 0.50
N GLY A 226 -27.23 6.18 1.11
CA GLY A 226 -27.86 7.43 1.53
C GLY A 226 -29.07 7.80 0.68
N ASP A 227 -29.87 8.74 1.19
CA ASP A 227 -31.17 9.14 0.67
C ASP A 227 -31.10 10.02 -0.59
N LEU A 228 -29.94 10.64 -0.86
CA LEU A 228 -29.71 11.50 -2.04
C LEU A 228 -29.01 10.79 -3.20
N VAL A 229 -28.81 9.46 -3.12
CA VAL A 229 -28.15 8.68 -4.20
C VAL A 229 -28.91 8.78 -5.53
N THR A 230 -30.24 8.87 -5.48
CA THR A 230 -31.10 8.97 -6.67
C THR A 230 -31.33 10.41 -7.13
N ASP A 231 -30.95 11.41 -6.32
CA ASP A 231 -31.04 12.82 -6.70
C ASP A 231 -29.95 13.15 -7.74
N ARG A 232 -30.37 13.14 -9.00
CA ARG A 232 -29.51 13.44 -10.16
C ARG A 232 -29.01 14.88 -10.16
N ALA A 233 -29.75 15.83 -9.59
CA ALA A 233 -29.32 17.22 -9.55
C ALA A 233 -28.18 17.39 -8.53
N PHE A 234 -28.35 16.82 -7.34
CA PHE A 234 -27.33 16.83 -6.29
C PHE A 234 -26.05 16.08 -6.70
N THR A 235 -26.18 14.84 -7.16
CA THR A 235 -25.04 14.01 -7.57
C THR A 235 -24.27 14.62 -8.76
N ARG A 236 -24.97 15.30 -9.68
CA ARG A 236 -24.32 16.05 -10.78
C ARG A 236 -23.54 17.25 -10.27
N ARG A 237 -24.06 18.02 -9.31
CA ARG A 237 -23.32 19.14 -8.69
C ARG A 237 -22.05 18.64 -7.99
N ALA A 238 -22.14 17.54 -7.25
CA ALA A 238 -20.99 16.92 -6.59
C ALA A 238 -19.93 16.46 -7.62
N LEU A 239 -20.36 15.81 -8.70
CA LEU A 239 -19.47 15.36 -9.78
C LEU A 239 -18.81 16.53 -10.52
N GLN A 240 -19.54 17.61 -10.76
CA GLN A 240 -19.00 18.84 -11.36
C GLN A 240 -17.96 19.48 -10.45
N ALA A 241 -18.22 19.58 -9.14
CA ALA A 241 -17.25 20.09 -8.17
C ALA A 241 -15.96 19.24 -8.15
N TRP A 242 -16.11 17.91 -8.22
CA TRP A 242 -14.98 16.98 -8.38
C TRP A 242 -14.19 17.24 -9.66
N ALA A 243 -14.88 17.31 -10.81
CA ALA A 243 -14.23 17.51 -12.10
C ALA A 243 -13.47 18.85 -12.16
N SER A 244 -14.05 19.92 -11.62
CA SER A 244 -13.38 21.23 -11.51
C SER A 244 -12.15 21.16 -10.60
N ALA A 245 -12.23 20.48 -9.45
CA ALA A 245 -11.11 20.34 -8.53
C ALA A 245 -10.00 19.40 -9.02
N ALA A 246 -10.32 18.46 -9.93
CA ALA A 246 -9.36 17.53 -10.51
C ALA A 246 -8.72 18.08 -11.80
N GLY A 247 -9.46 18.86 -12.59
CA GLY A 247 -8.99 19.53 -13.81
C GLY A 247 -7.83 20.50 -13.58
N THR A 248 -7.70 21.06 -12.36
CA THR A 248 -6.58 21.92 -11.97
C THR A 248 -5.27 21.16 -11.71
N ARG A 249 -5.27 19.82 -11.59
CA ARG A 249 -4.08 19.03 -11.22
C ARG A 249 -3.52 18.10 -12.29
N ARG A 250 -4.32 17.65 -13.29
CA ARG A 250 -3.87 16.89 -14.48
C ARG A 250 -5.05 16.51 -15.41
N PRO A 251 -4.98 16.71 -16.73
CA PRO A 251 -6.02 16.25 -17.67
C PRO A 251 -6.09 14.71 -17.73
N GLY A 252 -7.30 14.14 -17.64
CA GLY A 252 -7.57 12.72 -17.94
C GLY A 252 -7.85 11.78 -16.76
N ARG A 253 -7.62 12.18 -15.51
CA ARG A 253 -8.02 11.40 -14.30
C ARG A 253 -9.31 11.91 -13.65
N ALA A 254 -9.83 13.03 -14.13
CA ALA A 254 -11.00 13.75 -13.64
C ALA A 254 -12.34 13.28 -14.25
N ASP A 255 -12.28 12.38 -15.24
CA ASP A 255 -13.40 12.00 -16.10
C ASP A 255 -14.32 10.94 -15.48
N ARG A 256 -13.90 10.27 -14.40
CA ARG A 256 -14.70 9.29 -13.67
C ARG A 256 -14.63 9.51 -12.17
N ALA A 257 -15.75 9.31 -11.48
CA ALA A 257 -15.78 9.22 -10.03
C ALA A 257 -16.80 8.18 -9.60
N GLN A 258 -16.44 7.33 -8.64
CA GLN A 258 -17.35 6.41 -7.98
C GLN A 258 -18.08 7.14 -6.86
N LEU A 259 -19.41 7.01 -6.79
CA LEU A 259 -20.20 7.48 -5.65
C LEU A 259 -20.15 6.45 -4.52
N LEU A 260 -19.73 6.87 -3.32
CA LEU A 260 -19.73 6.05 -2.10
C LEU A 260 -20.89 6.40 -1.18
N PHE A 261 -21.25 7.68 -1.11
CA PHE A 261 -22.36 8.17 -0.30
C PHE A 261 -22.98 9.42 -0.91
N ALA A 262 -24.30 9.55 -0.79
CA ALA A 262 -25.03 10.81 -1.02
C ALA A 262 -26.25 10.82 -0.10
N GLY A 263 -26.26 11.73 0.88
CA GLY A 263 -27.37 11.83 1.82
C GLY A 263 -27.26 13.02 2.77
N HIS A 264 -28.22 13.15 3.67
CA HIS A 264 -28.21 14.21 4.69
C HIS A 264 -27.42 13.79 5.93
N VAL A 265 -26.47 14.64 6.34
CA VAL A 265 -25.68 14.52 7.57
C VAL A 265 -26.01 15.73 8.42
N ASP A 266 -26.66 15.52 9.57
CA ASP A 266 -27.23 16.58 10.40
C ASP A 266 -28.05 17.60 9.58
N GLY A 267 -28.87 17.11 8.65
CA GLY A 267 -29.68 17.94 7.74
C GLY A 267 -28.91 18.61 6.61
N THR A 268 -27.58 18.49 6.56
CA THR A 268 -26.76 19.04 5.47
C THR A 268 -26.55 18.00 4.36
N PRO A 269 -26.86 18.31 3.09
CA PRO A 269 -26.57 17.41 1.97
C PRO A 269 -25.05 17.17 1.82
N VAL A 270 -24.61 15.92 1.85
CA VAL A 270 -23.20 15.52 1.70
C VAL A 270 -23.08 14.41 0.67
N ALA A 271 -22.06 14.50 -0.19
CA ALA A 271 -21.67 13.40 -1.08
C ALA A 271 -20.21 13.01 -0.86
N VAL A 272 -19.90 11.73 -1.03
CA VAL A 272 -18.54 11.19 -1.00
C VAL A 272 -18.24 10.53 -2.33
N LEU A 273 -17.20 11.04 -3.00
CA LEU A 273 -16.75 10.60 -4.32
C LEU A 273 -15.35 10.00 -4.23
N ARG A 274 -15.03 9.06 -5.11
CA ARG A 274 -13.72 8.41 -5.18
C ARG A 274 -13.21 8.26 -6.61
N ASN A 275 -11.91 8.39 -6.80
CA ASN A 275 -11.20 7.88 -7.97
C ASN A 275 -9.84 7.31 -7.54
N GLY A 276 -9.65 6.00 -7.69
CA GLY A 276 -8.41 5.33 -7.32
C GLY A 276 -8.08 5.48 -5.83
N ASP A 277 -6.97 6.16 -5.55
CA ASP A 277 -6.43 6.43 -4.22
C ASP A 277 -6.95 7.73 -3.59
N ARG A 278 -7.86 8.45 -4.27
CA ARG A 278 -8.40 9.72 -3.80
C ARG A 278 -9.86 9.60 -3.42
N ILE A 279 -10.22 10.20 -2.30
CA ILE A 279 -11.60 10.36 -1.83
C ILE A 279 -11.87 11.85 -1.63
N ALA A 280 -13.10 12.30 -1.89
CA ALA A 280 -13.49 13.66 -1.60
C ALA A 280 -14.90 13.74 -1.03
N ARG A 281 -15.06 14.66 -0.08
CA ARG A 281 -16.32 15.01 0.55
C ARG A 281 -16.82 16.33 -0.03
N TYR A 282 -18.01 16.29 -0.60
CA TYR A 282 -18.73 17.45 -1.10
C TYR A 282 -19.78 17.89 -0.08
N SER A 283 -19.80 19.18 0.26
CA SER A 283 -20.87 19.80 1.06
C SER A 283 -21.83 20.54 0.14
N GLY A 284 -23.10 20.14 0.13
CA GLY A 284 -24.13 20.78 -0.69
C GLY A 284 -24.48 22.20 -0.25
N ALA A 285 -24.29 22.53 1.03
CA ALA A 285 -24.59 23.86 1.57
C ALA A 285 -23.59 24.92 1.09
N SER A 286 -22.29 24.61 1.11
CA SER A 286 -21.23 25.54 0.70
C SER A 286 -20.73 25.33 -0.73
N GLY A 287 -21.08 24.20 -1.36
CA GLY A 287 -20.47 23.75 -2.60
C GLY A 287 -19.00 23.33 -2.46
N ALA A 288 -18.46 23.28 -1.24
CA ALA A 288 -17.06 22.97 -0.99
C ALA A 288 -16.75 21.49 -1.24
N LEU A 289 -15.54 21.23 -1.73
CA LEU A 289 -15.01 19.88 -1.94
C LEU A 289 -13.70 19.72 -1.18
N GLU A 290 -13.67 18.80 -0.22
CA GLU A 290 -12.48 18.45 0.55
C GLU A 290 -11.96 17.10 0.09
N ALA A 291 -10.78 17.08 -0.54
CA ALA A 291 -10.19 15.87 -1.09
C ALA A 291 -9.00 15.40 -0.25
N ALA A 292 -8.93 14.10 -0.01
CA ALA A 292 -7.85 13.45 0.70
C ALA A 292 -7.47 12.12 0.06
N ASP A 293 -6.38 11.53 0.52
CA ASP A 293 -6.01 10.18 0.13
C ASP A 293 -6.92 9.17 0.85
N ALA A 294 -7.48 8.24 0.09
CA ALA A 294 -8.35 7.18 0.59
C ALA A 294 -7.57 6.16 1.41
N GLY A 295 -6.29 5.92 1.06
CA GLY A 295 -5.49 4.83 1.62
C GLY A 295 -5.96 3.44 1.19
N ASP A 296 -5.22 2.42 1.62
CA ASP A 296 -5.40 1.04 1.13
C ASP A 296 -6.29 0.17 2.03
N ASP A 297 -6.61 0.63 3.25
CA ASP A 297 -7.53 -0.10 4.13
C ASP A 297 -8.97 0.04 3.61
N ALA A 298 -9.46 -1.04 3.02
CA ALA A 298 -10.78 -1.07 2.46
C ALA A 298 -11.90 -1.08 3.50
N ALA A 299 -11.59 -1.43 4.75
CA ALA A 299 -12.52 -1.47 5.86
C ALA A 299 -12.50 -0.20 6.72
N ALA A 300 -11.55 0.71 6.52
CA ALA A 300 -11.51 1.95 7.29
C ALA A 300 -12.83 2.74 7.12
N PRO A 301 -13.38 3.36 8.17
CA PRO A 301 -14.52 4.25 7.99
C PRO A 301 -14.15 5.48 7.16
N VAL A 302 -15.15 6.13 6.58
CA VAL A 302 -14.98 7.43 5.89
C VAL A 302 -15.73 8.50 6.67
N ALA A 303 -15.05 9.60 7.02
CA ALA A 303 -15.69 10.72 7.70
C ALA A 303 -16.67 11.47 6.77
N LEU A 304 -17.89 11.72 7.25
CA LEU A 304 -18.93 12.48 6.55
C LEU A 304 -19.06 13.93 7.05
N GLY A 305 -18.44 14.25 8.19
CA GLY A 305 -18.64 15.50 8.93
C GLY A 305 -19.60 15.31 10.11
N GLY A 306 -19.66 16.27 11.03
CA GLY A 306 -20.55 16.19 12.21
C GLY A 306 -20.33 14.96 13.08
N ASP A 307 -19.10 14.43 13.15
CA ASP A 307 -18.77 13.16 13.82
C ASP A 307 -19.50 11.92 13.27
N HIS A 308 -20.04 12.00 12.05
CA HIS A 308 -20.61 10.85 11.34
C HIS A 308 -19.58 10.13 10.48
N TYR A 309 -19.71 8.80 10.44
CA TYR A 309 -18.82 7.94 9.67
C TYR A 309 -19.59 6.95 8.81
N LEU A 310 -19.15 6.78 7.57
CA LEU A 310 -19.60 5.72 6.68
C LEU A 310 -18.77 4.46 6.92
N LEU A 311 -19.41 3.38 7.37
CA LEU A 311 -18.80 2.08 7.61
C LEU A 311 -18.64 1.29 6.31
N ALA A 312 -17.81 0.25 6.33
CA ALA A 312 -17.71 -0.66 5.20
C ALA A 312 -19.02 -1.45 5.04
N PRO A 313 -19.42 -1.81 3.81
CA PRO A 313 -20.71 -2.49 3.58
C PRO A 313 -20.80 -3.88 4.22
N TRP A 314 -19.67 -4.46 4.61
CA TRP A 314 -19.61 -5.73 5.34
C TRP A 314 -19.52 -5.57 6.85
N ASP A 315 -19.43 -4.35 7.38
CA ASP A 315 -19.50 -4.12 8.81
C ASP A 315 -20.94 -4.34 9.28
N THR A 316 -21.10 -5.07 10.38
CA THR A 316 -22.40 -5.57 10.87
C THR A 316 -22.93 -4.77 12.05
N ALA A 317 -22.05 -4.11 12.81
CA ALA A 317 -22.42 -3.26 13.93
C ALA A 317 -21.27 -2.30 14.27
N ALA A 318 -21.61 -1.21 14.93
CA ALA A 318 -20.65 -0.33 15.58
C ALA A 318 -21.10 -0.04 17.01
N ALA A 319 -20.14 0.22 17.90
CA ALA A 319 -20.40 0.57 19.28
C ALA A 319 -19.35 1.57 19.77
N LEU A 320 -19.72 2.47 20.70
CA LEU A 320 -18.73 3.25 21.42
C LEU A 320 -17.76 2.32 22.18
N PRO A 321 -16.50 2.74 22.38
CA PRO A 321 -15.54 1.99 23.14
C PRO A 321 -16.09 1.82 24.58
N GLY A 322 -16.37 0.58 24.99
CA GLY A 322 -17.07 0.28 26.24
C GLY A 322 -18.44 -0.37 26.08
N GLY A 323 -18.97 -0.45 24.86
CA GLY A 323 -20.06 -1.38 24.52
C GLY A 323 -21.43 -0.76 24.19
N ARG A 324 -21.63 0.56 24.35
CA ARG A 324 -22.87 1.22 23.90
C ARG A 324 -22.98 1.09 22.38
N GLY A 325 -23.99 0.38 21.88
CA GLY A 325 -24.25 0.29 20.45
C GLY A 325 -24.49 1.66 19.81
N LEU A 326 -24.03 1.83 18.58
CA LEU A 326 -24.29 2.99 17.73
C LEU A 326 -25.38 2.62 16.73
N ARG A 327 -26.36 3.49 16.52
CA ARG A 327 -27.29 3.32 15.40
C ARG A 327 -26.52 3.49 14.09
N VAL A 328 -26.85 2.65 13.12
CA VAL A 328 -26.32 2.71 11.76
C VAL A 328 -27.49 2.69 10.78
N SER A 329 -27.58 3.70 9.92
CA SER A 329 -28.60 3.84 8.89
C SER A 329 -27.90 4.12 7.57
N ASP A 330 -28.21 3.35 6.51
CA ASP A 330 -27.52 3.43 5.22
C ASP A 330 -25.98 3.33 5.31
N GLY A 331 -25.49 2.58 6.30
CA GLY A 331 -24.06 2.43 6.59
C GLY A 331 -23.41 3.66 7.24
N MET A 332 -24.16 4.74 7.46
CA MET A 332 -23.74 5.90 8.26
C MET A 332 -24.03 5.67 9.74
N THR A 333 -23.05 5.94 10.60
CA THR A 333 -23.24 5.94 12.05
C THR A 333 -24.03 7.16 12.51
N GLU A 334 -24.73 7.08 13.64
CA GLU A 334 -25.02 8.26 14.45
C GLU A 334 -23.72 9.03 14.84
N PRO A 335 -23.80 10.28 15.34
CA PRO A 335 -22.62 11.03 15.74
C PRO A 335 -21.76 10.25 16.75
N VAL A 336 -20.47 10.09 16.46
CA VAL A 336 -19.52 9.35 17.29
C VAL A 336 -18.63 10.34 18.03
N PRO A 337 -18.95 10.70 19.29
CA PRO A 337 -18.18 11.71 20.01
C PRO A 337 -16.73 11.28 20.22
N LEU A 338 -15.82 12.16 19.85
CA LEU A 338 -14.40 12.03 20.21
C LEU A 338 -14.22 12.18 21.73
N ARG A 339 -13.54 11.21 22.35
CA ARG A 339 -13.43 11.14 23.83
C ARG A 339 -12.20 11.83 24.42
N SER A 340 -11.16 12.10 23.64
CA SER A 340 -9.97 12.75 24.20
C SER A 340 -10.08 14.27 24.14
N ARG A 341 -9.40 14.94 25.07
CA ARG A 341 -9.29 16.40 25.13
C ARG A 341 -8.62 17.02 23.90
N CYS A 342 -7.90 16.20 23.12
CA CYS A 342 -7.16 16.62 21.94
C CYS A 342 -7.88 16.28 20.63
N GLY A 343 -9.19 15.97 20.69
CA GLY A 343 -10.00 15.65 19.51
C GLY A 343 -9.53 14.39 18.77
N ARG A 344 -8.87 13.46 19.47
CA ARG A 344 -8.23 12.26 18.89
C ARG A 344 -8.54 10.99 19.70
N GLY A 345 -8.09 9.84 19.23
CA GLY A 345 -8.11 8.59 20.00
C GLY A 345 -9.18 7.59 19.55
N PRO A 346 -9.53 6.60 20.39
CA PRO A 346 -10.46 5.55 19.99
C PRO A 346 -11.86 6.15 19.81
N LEU A 347 -12.44 5.91 18.64
CA LEU A 347 -13.75 6.40 18.23
C LEU A 347 -14.84 5.37 18.52
N MET A 348 -14.68 4.17 17.99
CA MET A 348 -15.68 3.10 18.05
C MET A 348 -15.06 1.71 17.85
N ASP A 349 -15.75 0.71 18.37
CA ASP A 349 -15.55 -0.70 18.07
C ASP A 349 -16.44 -1.06 16.87
N VAL A 350 -15.86 -1.55 15.78
CA VAL A 350 -16.56 -1.97 14.57
C VAL A 350 -16.53 -3.49 14.46
N LYS A 351 -17.71 -4.09 14.31
CA LYS A 351 -17.88 -5.54 14.18
C LYS A 351 -17.97 -5.92 12.71
N SER A 352 -17.00 -6.70 12.24
CA SER A 352 -16.94 -7.25 10.88
C SER A 352 -16.97 -8.80 10.95
N PRO A 353 -17.17 -9.50 9.82
CA PRO A 353 -17.15 -10.98 9.80
C PRO A 353 -15.84 -11.59 10.33
N GLY A 354 -14.72 -10.89 10.18
CA GLY A 354 -13.41 -11.31 10.68
C GLY A 354 -13.14 -11.01 12.16
N GLY A 355 -14.09 -10.41 12.88
CA GLY A 355 -13.95 -10.01 14.29
C GLY A 355 -14.30 -8.56 14.56
N THR A 356 -14.09 -8.13 15.80
CA THR A 356 -14.28 -6.73 16.21
C THR A 356 -12.93 -6.02 16.28
N ARG A 357 -12.85 -4.81 15.72
CA ARG A 357 -11.67 -3.94 15.74
C ARG A 357 -12.03 -2.59 16.32
N THR A 358 -11.09 -1.95 17.02
CA THR A 358 -11.28 -0.56 17.44
C THR A 358 -10.61 0.36 16.44
N VAL A 359 -11.31 1.39 16.00
CA VAL A 359 -10.78 2.43 15.11
C VAL A 359 -10.65 3.75 15.87
N GLY A 360 -9.74 4.61 15.44
CA GLY A 360 -9.54 5.91 16.07
C GLY A 360 -8.99 6.99 15.15
N ALA A 361 -9.29 8.23 15.51
CA ALA A 361 -8.81 9.41 14.80
C ALA A 361 -7.39 9.75 15.25
N LEU A 362 -6.46 9.75 14.28
CA LEU A 362 -5.06 10.17 14.46
C LEU A 362 -4.75 11.47 13.67
N GLY A 363 -5.80 12.22 13.31
CA GLY A 363 -5.72 13.48 12.56
C GLY A 363 -5.60 13.34 11.04
N GLY A 364 -5.88 12.16 10.49
CA GLY A 364 -6.02 11.92 9.05
C GLY A 364 -7.48 11.89 8.60
N PRO A 365 -7.74 11.86 7.27
CA PRO A 365 -9.09 11.88 6.69
C PRO A 365 -9.92 10.62 6.98
N ARG A 366 -9.27 9.54 7.42
CA ARG A 366 -9.89 8.27 7.77
C ARG A 366 -9.35 7.77 9.11
N PRO A 367 -10.21 7.20 9.98
CA PRO A 367 -9.76 6.54 11.19
C PRO A 367 -8.84 5.35 10.90
N ALA A 368 -7.79 5.20 11.69
CA ALA A 368 -6.88 4.05 11.64
C ALA A 368 -7.36 2.96 12.60
N VAL A 369 -7.02 1.71 12.30
CA VAL A 369 -7.20 0.61 13.26
C VAL A 369 -6.19 0.78 14.40
N LEU A 370 -6.67 0.75 15.64
CA LEU A 370 -5.82 0.89 16.83
C LEU A 370 -5.51 -0.47 17.46
N GLY A 371 -4.23 -0.72 17.71
CA GLY A 371 -3.72 -1.87 18.46
C GLY A 371 -3.08 -1.45 19.79
N TYR A 372 -3.05 -2.38 20.74
CA TYR A 372 -2.33 -2.19 22.00
C TYR A 372 -1.60 -3.47 22.40
N ARG A 373 -0.30 -3.34 22.68
CA ARG A 373 0.53 -4.42 23.18
C ARG A 373 0.97 -4.13 24.62
N PRO A 374 0.47 -4.88 25.62
CA PRO A 374 0.91 -4.73 27.00
C PRO A 374 2.37 -5.18 27.17
N PRO A 375 3.05 -4.73 28.24
CA PRO A 375 4.43 -5.09 28.50
C PRO A 375 4.59 -6.60 28.70
N GLY A 376 5.72 -7.15 28.25
CA GLY A 376 6.09 -8.55 28.50
C GLY A 376 5.60 -9.58 27.46
N ARG A 377 4.74 -9.21 26.51
CA ARG A 377 4.54 -10.04 25.30
C ARG A 377 5.75 -9.85 24.38
N ARG A 378 6.46 -10.95 24.03
CA ARG A 378 7.56 -10.91 23.05
C ARG A 378 7.08 -10.26 21.76
N ALA A 379 7.93 -9.48 21.11
CA ALA A 379 7.73 -8.91 19.77
C ALA A 379 7.69 -9.99 18.64
N ALA A 380 7.62 -11.27 19.01
CA ALA A 380 7.75 -12.39 18.11
C ALA A 380 6.48 -12.55 17.25
N ALA A 381 6.62 -12.14 15.98
CA ALA A 381 6.05 -12.69 14.75
C ALA A 381 4.52 -12.82 14.58
N ALA A 382 3.71 -12.72 15.63
CA ALA A 382 2.28 -12.55 15.45
C ALA A 382 2.02 -11.08 15.15
N GLU A 383 1.78 -10.75 13.87
CA GLU A 383 1.05 -9.54 13.50
C GLU A 383 -0.08 -9.39 14.52
N VAL A 384 -0.09 -8.26 15.25
CA VAL A 384 -1.19 -7.97 16.18
C VAL A 384 -2.39 -7.80 15.27
N ARG A 385 -3.15 -8.88 15.06
CA ARG A 385 -4.34 -8.83 14.23
C ARG A 385 -5.23 -7.75 14.84
N PRO A 386 -5.70 -6.79 14.03
CA PRO A 386 -6.69 -5.81 14.43
C PRO A 386 -7.79 -6.43 15.29
N ALA A 387 -7.75 -6.15 16.58
CA ALA A 387 -8.67 -6.68 17.57
C ALA A 387 -9.23 -5.53 18.41
N ARG A 388 -10.36 -5.79 19.05
CA ARG A 388 -10.98 -4.85 19.99
C ARG A 388 -9.98 -4.48 21.09
N LEU A 389 -9.77 -3.18 21.31
CA LEU A 389 -8.93 -2.71 22.40
C LEU A 389 -9.50 -3.15 23.75
N SER A 390 -8.64 -3.68 24.61
CA SER A 390 -8.95 -3.93 26.01
C SER A 390 -9.23 -2.61 26.76
N SER A 391 -9.79 -2.69 27.97
CA SER A 391 -9.99 -1.51 28.82
C SER A 391 -8.69 -0.75 29.10
N ALA A 392 -7.59 -1.48 29.31
CA ALA A 392 -6.25 -0.90 29.45
C ALA A 392 -5.78 -0.21 28.16
N GLY A 393 -5.96 -0.83 27.00
CA GLY A 393 -5.60 -0.24 25.71
C GLY A 393 -6.38 1.03 25.40
N ARG A 394 -7.69 1.06 25.70
CA ARG A 394 -8.52 2.26 25.54
C ARG A 394 -8.04 3.42 26.42
N ARG A 395 -7.73 3.15 27.69
CA ARG A 395 -7.16 4.17 28.60
C ARG A 395 -5.82 4.68 28.12
N LEU A 396 -4.96 3.79 27.59
CA LEU A 396 -3.67 4.17 27.04
C LEU A 396 -3.81 5.11 25.84
N TRP A 397 -4.60 4.71 24.84
CA TRP A 397 -4.83 5.52 23.65
C TRP A 397 -5.48 6.88 23.97
N GLY A 398 -6.37 6.93 24.97
CA GLY A 398 -6.92 8.19 25.47
C GLY A 398 -5.87 9.17 25.98
N ARG A 399 -4.77 8.66 26.57
CA ARG A 399 -3.63 9.48 27.00
C ARG A 399 -2.69 9.83 25.84
N LEU A 400 -2.44 8.88 24.94
CA LEU A 400 -1.56 9.08 23.78
C LEU A 400 -2.12 10.07 22.76
N ALA A 401 -3.45 10.24 22.72
CA ALA A 401 -4.13 11.14 21.80
C ALA A 401 -3.58 12.58 21.81
N CYS A 402 -3.05 13.04 22.94
CA CYS A 402 -2.44 14.37 23.09
C CYS A 402 -0.93 14.41 22.86
N ALA A 403 -0.23 13.29 23.10
CA ALA A 403 1.23 13.24 23.00
C ALA A 403 1.73 12.89 21.61
N LEU A 404 0.93 12.15 20.82
CA LEU A 404 1.34 11.74 19.49
C LEU A 404 1.22 12.90 18.49
N PRO A 405 2.19 13.07 17.59
CA PRO A 405 2.06 14.02 16.50
C PRO A 405 0.89 13.63 15.59
N GLN A 406 0.30 14.63 14.93
CA GLN A 406 -0.67 14.38 13.89
C GLN A 406 0.03 13.68 12.71
N ALA A 407 -0.56 12.59 12.22
CA ALA A 407 0.01 11.88 11.09
C ALA A 407 -0.05 12.76 9.84
N ALA A 408 1.10 12.98 9.19
CA ALA A 408 1.19 13.80 7.98
C ALA A 408 0.51 13.16 6.75
N ARG A 409 0.21 11.86 6.81
CA ARG A 409 -0.47 11.09 5.76
C ARG A 409 -1.42 10.06 6.39
N PRO A 410 -2.45 9.56 5.66
CA PRO A 410 -3.43 8.64 6.24
C PRO A 410 -2.77 7.37 6.79
N ALA A 411 -3.08 7.02 8.02
CA ALA A 411 -2.63 5.79 8.65
C ALA A 411 -3.68 4.69 8.46
N THR A 412 -3.24 3.46 8.15
CA THR A 412 -4.12 2.29 8.10
C THR A 412 -4.23 1.64 9.47
N GLU A 413 -3.12 1.59 10.20
CA GLU A 413 -3.03 0.95 11.51
C GLU A 413 -2.05 1.72 12.39
N ALA A 414 -2.35 1.83 13.68
CA ALA A 414 -1.40 2.29 14.69
C ALA A 414 -1.40 1.36 15.91
N VAL A 415 -0.23 0.92 16.34
CA VAL A 415 -0.07 -0.01 17.47
C VAL A 415 0.79 0.64 18.55
N ALA A 416 0.22 0.82 19.73
CA ALA A 416 0.93 1.31 20.90
C ALA A 416 1.52 0.14 21.69
N ALA A 417 2.84 0.18 21.91
CA ALA A 417 3.60 -0.88 22.55
C ALA A 417 4.37 -0.36 23.76
N GLU A 418 4.14 -0.95 24.92
CA GLU A 418 4.88 -0.54 26.13
C GLU A 418 6.18 -1.31 26.22
N PHE A 419 7.30 -0.59 26.17
CA PHE A 419 8.62 -1.22 26.24
C PHE A 419 9.28 -1.04 27.61
N TRP A 420 8.88 -0.03 28.37
CA TRP A 420 9.38 0.21 29.72
C TRP A 420 8.28 0.67 30.68
N THR A 421 8.41 0.26 31.95
CA THR A 421 7.56 0.67 33.06
C THR A 421 8.41 0.63 34.33
N GLY A 422 8.27 1.65 35.17
CA GLY A 422 9.02 1.77 36.42
C GLY A 422 8.69 3.07 37.15
N THR A 423 9.49 3.39 38.15
CA THR A 423 9.40 4.65 38.90
C THR A 423 10.51 5.57 38.43
N LEU A 424 10.19 6.84 38.17
CA LEU A 424 11.20 7.83 37.82
C LEU A 424 12.07 8.19 39.04
N PRO A 425 13.35 8.54 38.85
CA PRO A 425 14.27 8.85 39.95
C PRO A 425 13.88 10.15 40.67
N HIS A 426 14.58 10.45 41.77
CA HIS A 426 14.48 11.72 42.50
C HIS A 426 13.04 12.10 42.90
N GLY A 427 12.29 11.15 43.47
CA GLY A 427 10.90 11.35 43.91
C GLY A 427 9.87 11.32 42.78
N GLY A 428 10.29 10.97 41.56
CA GLY A 428 9.41 10.80 40.42
C GLY A 428 8.38 9.68 40.64
N ARG A 429 7.21 9.82 40.00
CA ARG A 429 6.11 8.84 40.10
C ARG A 429 6.29 7.69 39.11
N ALA A 430 5.38 6.71 39.18
CA ALA A 430 5.27 5.66 38.19
C ALA A 430 5.12 6.23 36.77
N ALA A 431 5.91 5.67 35.86
CA ALA A 431 6.01 6.08 34.48
C ALA A 431 6.04 4.89 33.52
N ARG A 432 5.60 5.13 32.29
CA ARG A 432 5.55 4.13 31.22
C ARG A 432 6.08 4.76 29.94
N TRP A 433 6.92 4.03 29.24
CA TRP A 433 7.42 4.42 27.92
C TRP A 433 6.78 3.56 26.85
N ILE A 434 6.19 4.25 25.88
CA ILE A 434 5.39 3.66 24.81
C ILE A 434 6.09 3.97 23.49
N CYS A 435 6.19 2.98 22.62
CA CYS A 435 6.52 3.17 21.21
C CYS A 435 5.26 2.90 20.39
N THR A 436 4.83 3.87 19.60
CA THR A 436 3.63 3.79 18.75
C THR A 436 4.05 3.64 17.31
N ARG A 437 3.86 2.46 16.74
CA ARG A 437 4.12 2.19 15.33
C ARG A 437 2.89 2.57 14.51
N THR A 438 3.04 3.48 13.56
CA THR A 438 2.00 3.90 12.62
C THR A 438 2.33 3.38 11.23
N THR A 439 1.41 2.61 10.64
CA THR A 439 1.51 2.01 9.30
C THR A 439 0.71 2.84 8.31
N PHE A 440 1.19 2.89 7.08
CA PHE A 440 0.60 3.70 6.03
C PHE A 440 0.31 2.88 4.75
N PRO A 441 -0.59 3.38 3.89
CA PRO A 441 -0.81 2.85 2.55
C PRO A 441 0.49 2.74 1.74
N GLY A 442 0.59 1.72 0.88
CA GLY A 442 1.77 1.44 0.05
C GLY A 442 2.98 0.90 0.82
N GLY A 443 2.86 0.72 2.14
CA GLY A 443 3.91 0.21 3.01
C GLY A 443 4.70 1.30 3.76
N GLY A 444 5.65 0.82 4.57
CA GLY A 444 6.41 1.64 5.50
C GLY A 444 5.66 1.92 6.81
N ALA A 445 6.41 2.26 7.84
CA ALA A 445 5.89 2.64 9.14
C ALA A 445 6.81 3.67 9.79
N THR A 446 6.24 4.46 10.69
CA THR A 446 6.97 5.36 11.59
C THR A 446 6.75 4.89 13.01
N GLY A 447 7.74 5.10 13.88
CA GLY A 447 7.62 4.83 15.30
C GLY A 447 7.80 6.11 16.08
N GLU A 448 6.82 6.45 16.91
CA GLU A 448 6.84 7.64 17.78
C GLU A 448 6.75 7.21 19.23
N SER A 449 7.60 7.76 20.07
CA SER A 449 7.67 7.44 21.48
C SER A 449 7.00 8.50 22.36
N ALA A 450 6.41 8.03 23.46
CA ALA A 450 5.86 8.91 24.47
C ALA A 450 6.14 8.39 25.88
N LEU A 451 6.42 9.32 26.78
CA LEU A 451 6.52 9.12 28.21
C LEU A 451 5.18 9.47 28.88
N LEU A 452 4.58 8.49 29.55
CA LEU A 452 3.37 8.67 30.35
C LEU A 452 3.73 8.71 31.83
N THR A 453 3.44 9.82 32.51
CA THR A 453 3.65 9.98 33.97
C THR A 453 2.37 10.51 34.60
N GLY A 454 1.90 9.92 35.71
CA GLY A 454 0.68 10.41 36.37
C GLY A 454 -0.51 10.58 35.39
N ARG A 455 -0.95 11.83 35.16
CA ARG A 455 -1.97 12.20 34.17
C ARG A 455 -1.39 12.72 32.84
N ASP A 456 -0.11 13.02 32.79
CA ASP A 456 0.55 13.68 31.67
C ASP A 456 1.10 12.69 30.64
N ALA A 457 1.29 13.17 29.42
CA ALA A 457 1.85 12.42 28.32
C ALA A 457 2.75 13.36 27.51
N TYR A 458 4.02 12.98 27.33
CA TYR A 458 5.03 13.79 26.64
C TYR A 458 5.54 13.02 25.42
N SER A 459 5.64 13.67 24.27
CA SER A 459 6.38 13.11 23.14
C SER A 459 7.87 13.05 23.48
N THR A 460 8.52 11.95 23.12
CA THR A 460 9.95 11.72 23.36
C THR A 460 10.71 11.39 22.07
N GLY A 461 10.12 11.76 20.91
CA GLY A 461 10.71 11.58 19.58
C GLY A 461 10.53 10.19 18.99
N GLY A 462 11.27 9.89 17.93
CA GLY A 462 11.14 8.62 17.20
C GLY A 462 11.55 7.39 18.02
N CYS A 463 11.03 6.22 17.64
CA CYS A 463 11.44 4.92 18.20
C CYS A 463 11.43 3.81 17.15
N ASP A 464 12.32 2.83 17.31
CA ASP A 464 12.24 1.55 16.61
C ASP A 464 11.51 0.53 17.47
N GLU A 465 10.37 0.01 17.03
CA GLU A 465 9.62 -0.99 17.77
C GLU A 465 10.40 -2.30 18.01
N ARG A 466 11.37 -2.63 17.14
CA ARG A 466 12.19 -3.85 17.29
C ARG A 466 13.25 -3.70 18.37
N ARG A 467 13.84 -2.52 18.48
CA ARG A 467 14.87 -2.18 19.49
C ARG A 467 14.50 -0.87 20.18
N PRO A 468 13.40 -0.84 20.95
CA PRO A 468 12.82 0.41 21.42
C PRO A 468 13.72 1.02 22.49
N VAL A 469 14.15 2.25 22.21
CA VAL A 469 14.85 3.14 23.14
C VAL A 469 14.36 4.54 22.89
N ALA A 470 14.10 5.30 23.96
CA ALA A 470 13.73 6.70 23.87
C ALA A 470 14.09 7.42 25.16
N GLY A 471 14.30 8.73 25.05
CA GLY A 471 14.74 9.56 26.16
C GLY A 471 14.30 10.99 25.99
N THR A 472 14.28 11.73 27.10
CA THR A 472 13.88 13.13 27.11
C THR A 472 14.45 13.85 28.32
N TRP A 473 14.55 15.17 28.21
CA TRP A 473 14.76 16.04 29.36
C TRP A 473 13.47 16.09 30.18
N TRP A 474 13.57 15.69 31.44
CA TRP A 474 12.46 15.63 32.38
C TRP A 474 12.79 16.45 33.62
N ARG A 475 11.79 17.17 34.14
CA ARG A 475 11.90 17.96 35.36
C ARG A 475 11.39 17.14 36.54
N SER A 476 12.22 16.94 37.55
CA SER A 476 11.86 16.26 38.78
C SER A 476 10.84 17.06 39.60
N PRO A 477 10.13 16.43 40.56
CA PRO A 477 9.24 17.15 41.47
C PRO A 477 9.95 18.23 42.30
N ALA A 478 11.24 18.06 42.58
CA ALA A 478 12.08 19.06 43.22
C ALA A 478 12.49 20.22 42.28
N GLY A 479 12.00 20.22 41.04
CA GLY A 479 12.22 21.28 40.05
C GLY A 479 13.54 21.21 39.29
N ARG A 480 14.30 20.12 39.42
CA ARG A 480 15.60 19.93 38.76
C ARG A 480 15.47 19.15 37.44
N TRP A 481 16.23 19.53 36.41
CA TRP A 481 16.26 18.85 35.12
C TRP A 481 17.24 17.67 35.11
N TYR A 482 16.77 16.55 34.53
CA TYR A 482 17.54 15.35 34.29
C TYR A 482 17.26 14.84 32.88
N TYR A 483 18.27 14.24 32.25
CA TYR A 483 18.02 13.42 31.07
C TYR A 483 17.67 12.02 31.54
N ILE A 484 16.51 11.53 31.12
CA ILE A 484 16.10 10.16 31.40
C ILE A 484 15.88 9.42 30.08
N ALA A 485 16.37 8.19 30.00
CA ALA A 485 16.14 7.34 28.85
C ALA A 485 15.84 5.91 29.29
N ALA A 486 14.97 5.24 28.55
CA ALA A 486 14.61 3.86 28.82
C ALA A 486 14.79 3.00 27.59
N ALA A 487 15.13 1.73 27.79
CA ALA A 487 15.24 0.73 26.73
C ALA A 487 14.31 -0.47 26.95
N GLY A 488 13.98 -1.14 25.85
CA GLY A 488 13.23 -2.39 25.81
C GLY A 488 13.92 -3.52 26.58
N ARG A 489 13.22 -4.65 26.75
CA ARG A 489 13.81 -5.83 27.42
C ARG A 489 15.01 -6.35 26.63
N GLY A 490 16.07 -6.74 27.33
CA GLY A 490 17.34 -7.21 26.72
C GLY A 490 18.19 -6.10 26.11
N LEU A 491 17.85 -4.83 26.37
CA LEU A 491 18.59 -3.67 25.91
C LEU A 491 18.97 -2.77 27.08
N ALA A 492 20.11 -2.12 26.96
CA ALA A 492 20.55 -1.04 27.83
C ALA A 492 20.66 0.27 27.02
N PRO A 493 20.10 1.38 27.53
CA PRO A 493 20.22 2.69 26.89
C PRO A 493 21.62 3.28 27.09
N ASP A 494 22.13 3.98 26.09
CA ASP A 494 23.39 4.72 26.14
C ASP A 494 23.20 6.12 25.52
N ALA A 495 23.71 7.15 26.20
CA ALA A 495 23.47 8.54 25.84
C ALA A 495 24.77 9.35 25.80
N GLU A 496 25.05 9.96 24.65
CA GLU A 496 26.16 10.90 24.47
C GLU A 496 25.68 12.35 24.63
N GLY A 497 26.53 13.20 25.19
CA GLY A 497 26.22 14.62 25.39
C GLY A 497 25.47 14.93 26.69
N VAL A 498 25.49 14.02 27.66
CA VAL A 498 24.93 14.19 29.01
C VAL A 498 26.00 14.04 30.08
N ARG A 499 25.80 14.64 31.27
CA ARG A 499 26.76 14.57 32.38
C ARG A 499 26.42 13.42 33.32
N SER A 500 27.44 12.64 33.68
CA SER A 500 27.35 11.56 34.67
C SER A 500 26.18 10.58 34.39
N PRO A 501 26.14 9.93 33.21
CA PRO A 501 25.08 8.97 32.92
C PRO A 501 25.21 7.73 33.82
N GLU A 502 24.16 7.47 34.59
CA GLU A 502 24.02 6.27 35.41
C GLU A 502 22.95 5.36 34.79
N VAL A 503 23.31 4.11 34.51
CA VAL A 503 22.38 3.11 33.97
C VAL A 503 22.04 2.09 35.04
N THR A 504 20.77 2.08 35.45
CA THR A 504 20.23 1.04 36.33
C THR A 504 19.26 0.16 35.54
N LYS A 505 19.67 -1.08 35.25
CA LYS A 505 18.93 -2.05 34.43
C LYS A 505 18.65 -1.51 33.02
N ARG A 506 17.47 -0.91 32.83
CA ARG A 506 16.97 -0.45 31.52
C ARG A 506 16.59 1.03 31.53
N LEU A 507 17.04 1.75 32.56
CA LEU A 507 16.81 3.17 32.75
C LEU A 507 18.18 3.86 32.90
N LEU A 508 18.43 4.85 32.06
CA LEU A 508 19.53 5.79 32.18
C LEU A 508 19.01 7.08 32.79
N VAL A 509 19.79 7.63 33.72
CA VAL A 509 19.57 8.94 34.34
C VAL A 509 20.87 9.72 34.23
N ALA A 510 20.82 10.96 33.78
CA ALA A 510 21.97 11.83 33.69
C ALA A 510 21.59 13.25 34.13
N GLU A 511 22.54 13.98 34.69
CA GLU A 511 22.31 15.34 35.18
C GLU A 511 22.32 16.36 34.04
N ALA A 512 21.46 17.38 34.14
CA ALA A 512 21.55 18.56 33.29
C ALA A 512 22.78 19.40 33.65
N PRO A 513 23.41 20.10 32.68
CA PRO A 513 24.51 21.04 32.97
C PRO A 513 24.11 22.14 33.95
N ASP A 514 22.89 22.67 33.81
CA ASP A 514 22.24 23.53 34.80
C ASP A 514 20.94 22.84 35.25
N PRO A 515 20.77 22.52 36.54
CA PRO A 515 19.59 21.83 37.02
C PRO A 515 18.31 22.68 36.94
N LYS A 516 18.37 24.00 36.78
CA LYS A 516 17.19 24.89 36.76
C LYS A 516 16.68 25.17 35.35
N VAL A 517 17.54 25.08 34.34
CA VAL A 517 17.24 25.40 32.94
C VAL A 517 17.08 24.13 32.13
N ARG A 518 16.06 24.07 31.26
CA ARG A 518 15.91 22.94 30.34
C ARG A 518 17.03 23.01 29.31
N PRO A 519 17.87 21.97 29.18
CA PRO A 519 18.91 21.99 28.16
C PRO A 519 18.32 21.88 26.74
N GLU A 520 18.90 22.64 25.80
CA GLU A 520 18.53 22.61 24.38
C GLU A 520 19.44 21.71 23.54
N ASN A 521 20.52 21.19 24.13
CA ASN A 521 21.46 20.34 23.43
C ASN A 521 20.81 19.04 22.96
N GLN A 522 21.14 18.64 21.73
CA GLN A 522 20.75 17.33 21.23
C GLN A 522 21.54 16.24 21.95
N VAL A 523 20.82 15.26 22.48
CA VAL A 523 21.39 14.06 23.10
C VAL A 523 21.32 12.93 22.08
N ARG A 524 22.46 12.33 21.74
CA ARG A 524 22.47 11.13 20.89
C ARG A 524 22.21 9.93 21.76
N LEU A 525 21.08 9.27 21.53
CA LEU A 525 20.64 8.11 22.29
C LEU A 525 20.72 6.85 21.43
N THR A 526 21.36 5.81 21.96
CA THR A 526 21.42 4.49 21.34
C THR A 526 21.02 3.41 22.34
N ALA A 527 20.87 2.18 21.85
CA ALA A 527 20.70 1.01 22.70
C ALA A 527 21.61 -0.12 22.23
N HIS A 528 22.23 -0.80 23.19
CA HIS A 528 23.02 -1.99 22.97
C HIS A 528 22.36 -3.19 23.67
N SER A 529 22.70 -4.40 23.23
CA SER A 529 22.26 -5.62 23.90
C SER A 529 22.86 -5.63 25.31
N GLY A 530 22.00 -5.75 26.33
CA GLY A 530 22.40 -5.72 27.73
C GLY A 530 22.72 -7.08 28.31
#